data_AF-A0A382KTP9-F1
#
_entry.id   AF-A0A382KTP9-F1
#
_cell.length_a   1.000
_cell.length_b   1.000
_cell.length_c   1.000
_cell.angle_alpha   90.00
_cell.angle_beta   90.00
_cell.angle_gamma   90.00
#
_symmetry.space_group_name_H-M   'P 1'
#
loop_
_entity.id
_entity.type
_entity.pdbx_description
1 polymer ?
#
loop_
_entity_poly.entity_id
_entity_poly.type
_entity_poly.pdbx_seq_one_letter_code
_entity_poly.pdbx_strand_id
1 'polypeptide(L)'
;LIDILNFSPNENFNPSKIRKQLKVLKKKYLIKGKIDVSIMDEIKIKNNNVIARINIFEGTSYFIDNIYISGLNSVKEKYVLREVLFATEEIYNIDDIDESKRRIFDSGLFSSVEIINKSVDNENGVIDIEIKVREYKSSSIEANFSFTELSAYQENLKTTGVDAQARWVLGNIFNTTSNIEFTGRIASSINLDIFLNKPLIERDFTAIYRTPWTLYFRIPTQIKYFHNEESEEYKFKSDGLTYSLKFDQMNDTRYEFNSTFEIIQSNDSLYTEEPKEPARWMNFIYLSNKIKNPLNPVGGQYLSFISTLYGTFLGGDRNFVKFEGEFRKYIKIGVNNILALRVVAGYINNLETDNDLPKVYKFQLGGQTSLRGWASPDKFEVPSGSLISDMINLEYRFPIKSKFGGELFIDAG
;
A
#
# COMPACT_ATOMS: atom_id res chain seq x y z
N LEU A 1 -11.74 -5.08 -36.15
CA LEU A 1 -10.73 -3.99 -36.27
C LEU A 1 -11.32 -2.62 -35.91
N ILE A 2 -12.47 -2.25 -36.48
CA ILE A 2 -13.16 -0.96 -36.22
C ILE A 2 -13.52 -0.81 -34.73
N ASP A 3 -14.03 -1.86 -34.08
CA ASP A 3 -14.33 -1.81 -32.63
C ASP A 3 -13.07 -1.66 -31.75
N ILE A 4 -11.93 -2.18 -32.21
CA ILE A 4 -10.64 -2.07 -31.50
C ILE A 4 -10.07 -0.65 -31.65
N LEU A 5 -10.28 -0.05 -32.81
CA LEU A 5 -9.83 1.30 -33.14
C LEU A 5 -10.82 2.39 -32.71
N ASN A 6 -12.04 2.04 -32.26
CA ASN A 6 -13.03 2.95 -31.67
C ASN A 6 -13.07 4.36 -32.32
N PHE A 7 -13.17 4.39 -33.65
CA PHE A 7 -13.28 5.61 -34.45
C PHE A 7 -14.72 5.79 -34.91
N SER A 8 -15.24 6.98 -34.69
CA SER A 8 -16.48 7.43 -35.33
C SER A 8 -16.16 8.20 -36.60
N PRO A 9 -16.86 7.97 -37.74
CA PRO A 9 -16.59 8.65 -39.01
C PRO A 9 -16.65 10.19 -38.99
N ASN A 10 -17.22 10.79 -37.95
CA ASN A 10 -17.42 12.24 -37.79
C ASN A 10 -16.60 12.86 -36.63
N GLU A 11 -15.61 12.16 -36.08
CA GLU A 11 -14.70 12.74 -35.07
C GLU A 11 -13.54 13.50 -35.73
N ASN A 12 -13.09 14.58 -35.05
CA ASN A 12 -11.87 15.28 -35.44
C ASN A 12 -10.67 14.32 -35.41
N PHE A 13 -9.89 14.34 -36.48
CA PHE A 13 -8.71 13.50 -36.62
C PHE A 13 -7.68 13.80 -35.51
N ASN A 14 -7.30 12.77 -34.76
CA ASN A 14 -6.30 12.86 -33.70
C ASN A 14 -5.18 11.83 -33.93
N PRO A 15 -4.00 12.26 -34.44
CA PRO A 15 -2.87 11.36 -34.69
C PRO A 15 -2.41 10.59 -33.44
N SER A 16 -2.46 11.23 -32.27
CA SER A 16 -2.04 10.63 -31.00
C SER A 16 -3.00 9.51 -30.56
N LYS A 17 -4.31 9.68 -30.79
CA LYS A 17 -5.32 8.64 -30.53
C LYS A 17 -5.06 7.40 -31.39
N ILE A 18 -4.81 7.59 -32.69
CA ILE A 18 -4.48 6.51 -33.63
C ILE A 18 -3.22 5.77 -33.18
N ARG A 19 -2.11 6.48 -32.95
CA ARG A 19 -0.85 5.85 -32.53
C ARG A 19 -1.02 5.04 -31.24
N LYS A 20 -1.81 5.54 -30.28
CA LYS A 20 -2.11 4.81 -29.03
C LYS A 20 -2.87 3.51 -29.32
N GLN A 21 -3.87 3.54 -30.19
CA GLN A 21 -4.66 2.35 -30.54
C GLN A 21 -3.88 1.35 -31.40
N LEU A 22 -3.02 1.81 -32.31
CA LEU A 22 -2.13 0.93 -33.07
C LEU A 22 -1.16 0.19 -32.14
N LYS A 23 -0.67 0.84 -31.06
CA LYS A 23 0.11 0.15 -30.01
C LYS A 23 -0.70 -0.93 -29.29
N VAL A 24 -1.96 -0.64 -28.96
CA VAL A 24 -2.87 -1.63 -28.34
C VAL A 24 -3.13 -2.79 -29.30
N LEU A 25 -3.34 -2.50 -30.59
CA LEU A 25 -3.53 -3.52 -31.62
C LEU A 25 -2.28 -4.39 -31.78
N LYS A 26 -1.09 -3.78 -31.86
CA LYS A 26 0.19 -4.50 -31.88
C LYS A 26 0.32 -5.42 -30.68
N LYS A 27 -0.01 -4.92 -29.48
CA LYS A 27 0.01 -5.73 -28.26
C LYS A 27 -0.94 -6.95 -28.33
N LYS A 28 -2.14 -6.80 -28.88
CA LYS A 28 -3.07 -7.94 -29.10
C LYS A 28 -2.51 -9.02 -30.02
N TYR A 29 -1.72 -8.64 -31.01
CA TYR A 29 -1.02 -9.61 -31.87
C TYR A 29 0.11 -10.31 -31.13
N LEU A 30 0.90 -9.56 -30.35
CA LEU A 30 1.97 -10.13 -29.52
C LEU A 30 1.45 -11.11 -28.46
N ILE A 31 0.24 -10.91 -27.92
CA ILE A 31 -0.44 -11.86 -27.01
C ILE A 31 -0.75 -13.20 -27.72
N LYS A 32 -0.89 -13.19 -29.04
CA LYS A 32 -1.16 -14.37 -29.87
C LYS A 32 0.11 -14.96 -30.51
N GLY A 33 1.27 -14.66 -29.96
CA GLY A 33 2.56 -15.14 -30.48
C GLY A 33 3.02 -14.51 -31.78
N LYS A 34 2.39 -13.42 -32.26
CA LYS A 34 2.78 -12.74 -33.51
C LYS A 34 3.87 -11.71 -33.24
N ILE A 35 5.12 -12.16 -33.11
CA ILE A 35 6.28 -11.30 -32.77
C ILE A 35 6.64 -10.36 -33.93
N ASP A 36 6.62 -10.90 -35.16
CA ASP A 36 7.00 -10.20 -36.39
C ASP A 36 5.87 -9.32 -36.98
N VAL A 37 4.82 -9.07 -36.19
CA VAL A 37 3.71 -8.24 -36.64
C VAL A 37 4.19 -6.84 -37.03
N SER A 38 3.92 -6.47 -38.28
CA SER A 38 4.20 -5.14 -38.81
C SER A 38 2.88 -4.42 -39.11
N ILE A 39 2.71 -3.25 -38.51
CA ILE A 39 1.53 -2.41 -38.69
C ILE A 39 2.03 -1.09 -39.27
N MET A 40 1.66 -0.80 -40.51
CA MET A 40 2.01 0.42 -41.23
C MET A 40 0.77 1.28 -41.41
N ASP A 41 0.84 2.55 -41.01
CA ASP A 41 -0.22 3.53 -41.26
C ASP A 41 0.18 4.55 -42.33
N GLU A 42 -0.75 4.81 -43.25
CA GLU A 42 -0.63 5.85 -44.28
C GLU A 42 -1.82 6.81 -44.11
N ILE A 43 -1.53 8.08 -43.83
CA ILE A 43 -2.54 9.12 -43.64
C ILE A 43 -2.60 9.98 -44.90
N LYS A 44 -3.77 10.05 -45.54
CA LYS A 44 -4.04 10.94 -46.68
C LYS A 44 -5.05 11.99 -46.29
N ILE A 45 -4.67 13.26 -46.42
CA ILE A 45 -5.56 14.39 -46.21
C ILE A 45 -6.13 14.79 -47.57
N LYS A 46 -7.45 14.79 -47.70
CA LYS A 46 -8.16 15.21 -48.91
C LYS A 46 -9.22 16.24 -48.51
N ASN A 47 -8.96 17.51 -48.84
CA ASN A 47 -9.76 18.66 -48.42
C ASN A 47 -9.90 18.70 -46.87
N ASN A 48 -11.12 18.58 -46.35
CA ASN A 48 -11.44 18.52 -44.92
C ASN A 48 -11.52 17.09 -44.35
N ASN A 49 -11.30 16.06 -45.17
CA ASN A 49 -11.41 14.66 -44.76
C ASN A 49 -10.03 14.02 -44.63
N VAL A 50 -9.85 13.19 -43.61
CA VAL A 50 -8.62 12.42 -43.38
C VAL A 50 -8.93 10.93 -43.59
N ILE A 51 -8.18 10.30 -44.49
CA ILE A 51 -8.24 8.87 -44.75
C ILE A 51 -7.00 8.22 -44.13
N ALA A 52 -7.19 7.39 -43.12
CA ALA A 52 -6.13 6.57 -42.54
C ALA A 52 -6.22 5.15 -43.12
N ARG A 53 -5.19 4.73 -43.85
CA ARG A 53 -5.01 3.36 -44.32
C ARG A 53 -4.06 2.64 -43.38
N ILE A 54 -4.50 1.50 -42.83
CA ILE A 54 -3.70 0.69 -41.92
C ILE A 54 -3.45 -0.65 -42.61
N ASN A 55 -2.20 -0.93 -42.94
CA ASN A 55 -1.76 -2.20 -43.50
C ASN A 55 -1.16 -3.06 -42.38
N ILE A 56 -1.62 -4.29 -42.25
CA ILE A 56 -1.19 -5.22 -41.20
C ILE A 56 -0.59 -6.44 -41.86
N PHE A 57 0.65 -6.75 -41.50
CA PHE A 57 1.31 -8.00 -41.82
C PHE A 57 1.48 -8.79 -40.52
N GLU A 58 0.70 -9.87 -40.37
CA GLU A 58 0.61 -10.59 -39.09
C GLU A 58 1.84 -11.46 -38.80
N GLY A 59 2.47 -12.02 -39.83
CA GLY A 59 3.59 -12.94 -39.68
C GLY A 59 3.21 -14.31 -39.09
N THR A 60 4.24 -15.08 -38.75
CA THR A 60 4.14 -16.41 -38.11
C THR A 60 3.81 -16.28 -36.62
N SER A 61 3.26 -17.35 -36.04
CA SER A 61 3.10 -17.46 -34.60
C SER A 61 4.31 -18.19 -34.04
N TYR A 62 4.82 -17.71 -32.91
CA TYR A 62 6.02 -18.26 -32.27
C TYR A 62 5.66 -19.03 -31.01
N PHE A 63 6.27 -20.20 -30.85
CA PHE A 63 6.25 -21.01 -29.63
C PHE A 63 7.60 -20.90 -28.91
N ILE A 64 7.57 -20.87 -27.59
CA ILE A 64 8.77 -20.78 -26.76
C ILE A 64 9.47 -22.14 -26.78
N ASP A 65 10.70 -22.21 -27.28
CA ASP A 65 11.46 -23.48 -27.32
C ASP A 65 12.27 -23.65 -26.04
N ASN A 66 13.26 -22.77 -25.82
CA ASN A 66 14.11 -22.81 -24.63
C ASN A 66 14.03 -21.53 -23.80
N ILE A 67 14.21 -21.67 -22.49
CA ILE A 67 14.33 -20.58 -21.52
C ILE A 67 15.72 -20.63 -20.89
N TYR A 68 16.48 -19.56 -21.05
CA TYR A 68 17.82 -19.40 -20.47
C TYR A 68 17.81 -18.34 -19.37
N ILE A 69 18.56 -18.57 -18.30
CA ILE A 69 18.74 -17.59 -17.23
C ILE A 69 20.23 -17.26 -17.11
N SER A 70 20.56 -15.97 -17.07
CA SER A 70 21.94 -15.49 -16.99
C SER A 70 22.10 -14.34 -15.99
N GLY A 71 23.31 -14.19 -15.45
CA GLY A 71 23.63 -13.15 -14.44
C GLY A 71 23.36 -13.52 -12.98
N LEU A 72 23.09 -14.80 -12.70
CA LEU A 72 23.07 -15.36 -11.36
C LEU A 72 24.50 -15.62 -10.85
N ASN A 73 24.75 -15.26 -9.60
CA ASN A 73 26.00 -15.47 -8.86
C ASN A 73 25.77 -16.29 -7.59
N SER A 74 24.82 -15.87 -6.74
CA SER A 74 24.55 -16.46 -5.42
C SER A 74 23.10 -16.92 -5.23
N VAL A 75 22.18 -16.36 -6.02
CA VAL A 75 20.75 -16.71 -6.03
C VAL A 75 20.55 -17.96 -6.87
N LYS A 76 19.75 -18.90 -6.35
CA LYS A 76 19.42 -20.13 -7.06
C LYS A 76 18.40 -19.86 -8.17
N GLU A 77 18.61 -20.48 -9.33
CA GLU A 77 17.78 -20.34 -10.53
C GLU A 77 16.29 -20.60 -10.27
N LYS A 78 15.95 -21.56 -9.39
CA LYS A 78 14.56 -21.85 -8.99
C LYS A 78 13.78 -20.63 -8.49
N TYR A 79 14.46 -19.60 -7.96
CA TYR A 79 13.81 -18.38 -7.48
C TYR A 79 13.44 -17.42 -8.60
N VAL A 80 14.11 -17.51 -9.75
CA VAL A 80 13.71 -16.84 -10.99
C VAL A 80 12.56 -17.61 -11.62
N LEU A 81 12.74 -18.92 -11.82
CA LEU A 81 11.77 -19.77 -12.53
C LEU A 81 10.39 -19.77 -11.89
N ARG A 82 10.27 -19.73 -10.56
CA ARG A 82 8.96 -19.69 -9.90
C ARG A 82 8.16 -18.40 -10.12
N GLU A 83 8.81 -17.33 -10.58
CA GLU A 83 8.14 -16.06 -10.90
C GLU A 83 7.74 -15.98 -12.39
N VAL A 84 8.22 -16.93 -13.21
CA VAL A 84 7.94 -17.03 -14.64
C VAL A 84 6.54 -17.63 -14.85
N LEU A 85 5.76 -17.01 -15.75
CA LEU A 85 4.38 -17.37 -16.08
C LEU A 85 4.21 -18.12 -17.40
N PHE A 86 5.29 -18.32 -18.13
CA PHE A 86 5.31 -19.02 -19.40
C PHE A 86 6.23 -20.24 -19.33
N ALA A 87 5.92 -21.26 -20.12
CA ALA A 87 6.70 -22.48 -20.22
C ALA A 87 7.21 -22.72 -21.65
N THR A 88 8.12 -23.68 -21.78
CA THR A 88 8.51 -24.23 -23.08
C THR A 88 7.30 -24.88 -23.75
N GLU A 89 7.26 -24.87 -25.08
CA GLU A 89 6.17 -25.32 -25.95
C GLU A 89 4.88 -24.48 -25.90
N GLU A 90 4.82 -23.44 -25.06
CA GLU A 90 3.69 -22.50 -25.04
C GLU A 90 3.81 -21.44 -26.14
N ILE A 91 2.66 -20.94 -26.59
CA ILE A 91 2.64 -19.81 -27.52
C ILE A 91 3.21 -18.56 -26.83
N TYR A 92 4.06 -17.83 -27.53
CA TYR A 92 4.61 -16.59 -27.00
C TYR A 92 3.48 -15.61 -26.65
N ASN A 93 3.50 -15.08 -25.42
CA ASN A 93 2.55 -14.09 -24.96
C ASN A 93 3.27 -12.96 -24.22
N ILE A 94 3.21 -11.75 -24.80
CA ILE A 94 3.86 -10.58 -24.19
C ILE A 94 3.33 -10.22 -22.81
N ASP A 95 2.07 -10.52 -22.48
CA ASP A 95 1.52 -10.24 -21.14
C ASP A 95 2.20 -11.11 -20.09
N ASP A 96 2.41 -12.40 -20.38
CA ASP A 96 3.08 -13.32 -19.46
C ASP A 96 4.57 -12.96 -19.32
N ILE A 97 5.20 -12.48 -20.39
CA ILE A 97 6.60 -11.98 -20.38
C ILE A 97 6.73 -10.73 -19.51
N ASP A 98 5.91 -9.71 -19.76
CA ASP A 98 5.92 -8.45 -19.02
C ASP A 98 5.59 -8.67 -17.53
N GLU A 99 4.64 -9.56 -17.25
CA GLU A 99 4.26 -9.96 -15.90
C GLU A 99 5.39 -10.70 -15.18
N SER A 100 6.01 -11.68 -15.83
CA SER A 100 7.15 -12.42 -15.29
C SER A 100 8.31 -11.48 -14.98
N LYS A 101 8.64 -10.58 -15.90
CA LYS A 101 9.68 -9.56 -15.70
C LYS A 101 9.39 -8.73 -14.45
N ARG A 102 8.15 -8.27 -14.30
CA ARG A 102 7.72 -7.49 -13.13
C ARG A 102 7.82 -8.31 -11.84
N ARG A 103 7.33 -9.55 -11.83
CA ARG A 103 7.39 -10.45 -10.66
C ARG A 103 8.82 -10.76 -10.22
N ILE A 104 9.72 -11.03 -11.17
CA ILE A 104 11.14 -11.25 -10.88
C ILE A 104 11.77 -9.99 -10.30
N PHE A 105 11.46 -8.80 -10.83
CA PHE A 105 11.97 -7.53 -10.30
C PHE A 105 11.42 -7.23 -8.89
N ASP A 106 10.11 -7.35 -8.72
CA ASP A 106 9.39 -7.13 -7.46
C ASP A 106 9.77 -8.15 -6.36
N SER A 107 10.43 -9.26 -6.73
CA SER A 107 10.98 -10.23 -5.78
C SER A 107 12.07 -9.64 -4.87
N GLY A 108 12.66 -8.49 -5.26
CA GLY A 108 13.69 -7.79 -4.50
C GLY A 108 15.09 -8.41 -4.59
N LEU A 109 15.24 -9.56 -5.26
CA LEU A 109 16.51 -10.25 -5.45
C LEU A 109 17.42 -9.60 -6.49
N PHE A 110 16.87 -8.79 -7.39
CA PHE A 110 17.54 -8.30 -8.59
C PHE A 110 17.36 -6.79 -8.74
N SER A 111 18.44 -6.11 -9.16
CA SER A 111 18.48 -4.66 -9.39
C SER A 111 18.13 -4.32 -10.84
N SER A 112 18.18 -5.32 -11.72
CA SER A 112 17.74 -5.24 -13.11
C SER A 112 17.26 -6.61 -13.55
N VAL A 113 16.19 -6.61 -14.35
CA VAL A 113 15.63 -7.79 -15.00
C VAL A 113 15.31 -7.42 -16.44
N GLU A 114 15.85 -8.17 -17.38
CA GLU A 114 15.55 -8.05 -18.80
C GLU A 114 15.16 -9.43 -19.33
N ILE A 115 14.07 -9.49 -20.09
CA ILE A 115 13.68 -10.69 -20.83
C ILE A 115 13.81 -10.34 -22.30
N ILE A 116 14.69 -11.05 -23.00
CA ILE A 116 14.99 -10.81 -24.40
C ILE A 116 14.78 -12.06 -25.23
N ASN A 117 14.54 -11.85 -26.52
CA ASN A 117 14.52 -12.92 -27.50
C ASN A 117 15.98 -13.26 -27.83
N LYS A 118 16.45 -14.44 -27.44
CA LYS A 118 17.84 -14.87 -27.62
C LYS A 118 18.10 -15.31 -29.07
N SER A 119 17.18 -16.09 -29.62
CA SER A 119 17.19 -16.55 -31.00
C SER A 119 15.73 -16.60 -31.50
N VAL A 120 15.53 -16.41 -32.79
CA VAL A 120 14.21 -16.50 -33.42
C VAL A 120 14.36 -17.33 -34.68
N ASP A 121 13.67 -18.47 -34.73
CA ASP A 121 13.61 -19.35 -35.91
C ASP A 121 12.27 -19.12 -36.61
N ASN A 122 12.35 -18.39 -37.73
CA ASN A 122 11.18 -18.01 -38.51
C ASN A 122 10.60 -19.18 -39.31
N GLU A 123 11.39 -20.20 -39.64
CA GLU A 123 10.95 -21.34 -40.46
C GLU A 123 10.11 -22.29 -39.62
N ASN A 124 10.57 -22.58 -38.41
CA ASN A 124 9.88 -23.47 -37.48
C ASN A 124 8.89 -22.73 -36.57
N GLY A 125 8.91 -21.39 -36.55
CA GLY A 125 8.03 -20.59 -35.70
C GLY A 125 8.34 -20.80 -34.22
N VAL A 126 9.62 -20.84 -33.87
CA VAL A 126 10.07 -21.03 -32.49
C VAL A 126 11.00 -19.92 -32.03
N ILE A 127 10.99 -19.66 -30.72
CA ILE A 127 11.76 -18.59 -30.10
C ILE A 127 12.43 -19.07 -28.81
N ASP A 128 13.72 -18.77 -28.68
CA ASP A 128 14.42 -18.90 -27.41
C ASP A 128 14.34 -17.61 -26.60
N ILE A 129 14.08 -17.72 -25.31
CA ILE A 129 14.00 -16.60 -24.38
C ILE A 129 15.22 -16.62 -23.47
N GLU A 130 15.83 -15.44 -23.24
CA GLU A 130 16.84 -15.25 -22.22
C GLU A 130 16.37 -14.24 -21.17
N ILE A 131 16.36 -14.68 -19.91
CA ILE A 131 16.10 -13.85 -18.73
C ILE A 131 17.47 -13.44 -18.15
N LYS A 132 17.85 -12.18 -18.40
CA LYS A 132 19.06 -11.56 -17.87
C LYS A 132 18.74 -10.87 -16.56
N VAL A 133 19.42 -11.27 -15.49
CA VAL A 133 19.24 -10.65 -14.17
C VAL A 133 20.55 -10.09 -13.65
N ARG A 134 20.45 -9.08 -12.78
CA ARG A 134 21.58 -8.60 -11.99
C ARG A 134 21.23 -8.65 -10.52
N GLU A 135 21.82 -9.59 -9.79
CA GLU A 135 21.59 -9.77 -8.36
C GLU A 135 21.77 -8.47 -7.57
N TYR A 136 20.88 -8.25 -6.62
CA TYR A 136 20.85 -7.09 -5.75
C TYR A 136 20.99 -7.54 -4.31
N LYS A 137 22.17 -7.32 -3.72
CA LYS A 137 22.34 -7.46 -2.27
C LYS A 137 21.76 -6.21 -1.61
N SER A 138 20.45 -6.20 -1.41
CA SER A 138 19.76 -5.11 -0.74
C SER A 138 20.23 -5.06 0.71
N SER A 139 21.09 -4.12 1.07
CA SER A 139 21.30 -3.73 2.46
C SER A 139 21.29 -2.22 2.51
N SER A 140 20.46 -1.64 3.37
CA SER A 140 20.38 -0.20 3.52
C SER A 140 20.27 0.17 4.98
N ILE A 141 20.95 1.26 5.34
CA ILE A 141 20.82 1.90 6.64
C ILE A 141 20.35 3.32 6.36
N GLU A 142 19.29 3.73 7.04
CA GLU A 142 18.70 5.04 6.93
C GLU A 142 18.54 5.63 8.33
N ALA A 143 18.82 6.93 8.45
CA ALA A 143 18.60 7.69 9.67
C ALA A 143 17.76 8.93 9.33
N ASN A 144 16.66 9.11 10.04
CA ASN A 144 15.72 10.21 9.86
C ASN A 144 15.62 11.01 11.16
N PHE A 145 15.54 12.33 11.02
CA PHE A 145 15.30 13.25 12.12
C PHE A 145 14.15 14.17 11.70
N SER A 146 13.10 14.25 12.52
CA SER A 146 11.89 14.99 12.16
C SER A 146 11.36 15.80 13.33
N PHE A 147 10.68 16.90 12.99
CA PHE A 147 9.69 17.50 13.88
C PHE A 147 8.37 16.77 13.61
N THR A 148 7.74 16.26 14.66
CA THR A 148 6.54 15.44 14.56
C THR A 148 5.50 15.89 15.58
N GLU A 149 4.27 15.44 15.39
CA GLU A 149 3.24 15.52 16.42
C GLU A 149 3.19 14.17 17.14
N LEU A 150 3.52 14.17 18.42
CA LEU A 150 3.47 12.98 19.26
C LEU A 150 2.07 12.81 19.81
N SER A 151 1.49 11.64 19.58
CA SER A 151 0.27 11.18 20.23
C SER A 151 0.70 10.09 21.20
N ALA A 152 0.48 10.31 22.50
CA ALA A 152 0.49 9.22 23.47
C ALA A 152 -0.43 8.09 22.94
N TYR A 153 -0.14 6.83 23.29
CA TYR A 153 -0.84 5.65 22.79
C TYR A 153 -2.34 5.83 23.03
N GLN A 154 -3.03 6.21 21.95
CA GLN A 154 -4.44 6.57 21.96
C GLN A 154 -4.77 7.78 22.85
N GLU A 155 -3.96 8.83 22.85
CA GLU A 155 -4.37 10.18 23.21
C GLU A 155 -4.14 11.09 21.99
N ASN A 156 -5.18 11.79 21.53
CA ASN A 156 -4.97 12.83 20.50
C ASN A 156 -4.50 14.17 21.09
N LEU A 157 -3.89 14.18 22.30
CA LEU A 157 -3.05 15.29 22.76
C LEU A 157 -1.77 15.28 21.94
N LYS A 158 -1.87 15.89 20.76
CA LYS A 158 -0.75 16.03 19.85
C LYS A 158 0.19 17.10 20.34
N THR A 159 1.23 16.70 21.06
CA THR A 159 2.30 17.62 21.45
C THR A 159 3.31 17.72 20.32
N THR A 160 3.84 18.93 20.09
CA THR A 160 4.96 19.07 19.16
C THR A 160 6.15 18.34 19.78
N GLY A 161 6.76 17.44 19.02
CA GLY A 161 7.91 16.68 19.44
C GLY A 161 8.99 16.65 18.37
N VAL A 162 10.13 16.12 18.77
CA VAL A 162 11.20 15.71 17.85
C VAL A 162 11.31 14.20 17.89
N ASP A 163 11.59 13.58 16.75
CA ASP A 163 11.94 12.18 16.70
C ASP A 163 13.22 11.93 15.91
N ALA A 164 13.89 10.85 16.28
CA ALA A 164 15.01 10.27 15.57
C ALA A 164 14.69 8.80 15.33
N GLN A 165 14.86 8.36 14.09
CA GLN A 165 14.60 6.98 13.67
C GLN A 165 15.80 6.44 12.90
N ALA A 166 16.21 5.22 13.24
CA ALA A 166 17.18 4.45 12.46
C ALA A 166 16.51 3.20 11.91
N ARG A 167 16.70 2.95 10.61
CA ARG A 167 16.16 1.80 9.90
C ARG A 167 17.29 1.03 9.24
N TRP A 168 17.37 -0.27 9.51
CA TRP A 168 18.32 -1.18 8.88
C TRP A 168 17.59 -2.30 8.16
N VAL A 169 17.71 -2.35 6.84
CA VAL A 169 17.14 -3.39 5.99
C VAL A 169 18.25 -4.34 5.56
N LEU A 170 18.04 -5.63 5.79
CA LEU A 170 18.86 -6.73 5.31
C LEU A 170 18.02 -7.57 4.36
N GLY A 171 18.32 -7.49 3.08
CA GLY A 171 17.72 -8.30 2.03
C GLY A 171 18.44 -9.62 1.82
N ASN A 172 17.80 -10.48 1.05
CA ASN A 172 18.30 -11.77 0.59
C ASN A 172 18.75 -12.72 1.71
N ILE A 173 17.99 -12.75 2.81
CA ILE A 173 18.30 -13.58 3.97
C ILE A 173 18.37 -15.06 3.53
N PHE A 174 19.48 -15.73 3.86
CA PHE A 174 19.79 -17.11 3.42
C PHE A 174 19.70 -17.32 1.89
N ASN A 175 20.06 -16.32 1.09
CA ASN A 175 19.94 -16.32 -0.38
C ASN A 175 18.50 -16.60 -0.87
N THR A 176 17.49 -16.17 -0.11
CA THR A 176 16.06 -16.24 -0.48
C THR A 176 15.54 -14.86 -0.87
N THR A 177 14.31 -14.74 -1.38
CA THR A 177 13.63 -13.44 -1.61
C THR A 177 13.25 -12.69 -0.33
N SER A 178 13.61 -13.21 0.85
CA SER A 178 13.15 -12.66 2.11
C SER A 178 14.03 -11.49 2.57
N ASN A 179 13.44 -10.54 3.28
CA ASN A 179 14.17 -9.48 3.96
C ASN A 179 13.82 -9.41 5.44
N ILE A 180 14.73 -8.85 6.22
CA ILE A 180 14.53 -8.43 7.60
C ILE A 180 14.75 -6.93 7.68
N GLU A 181 13.88 -6.23 8.36
CA GLU A 181 13.98 -4.80 8.65
C GLU A 181 13.94 -4.58 10.16
N PHE A 182 14.91 -3.87 10.68
CA PHE A 182 14.93 -3.37 12.05
C PHE A 182 14.71 -1.87 12.03
N THR A 183 13.78 -1.39 12.84
CA THR A 183 13.56 0.05 13.01
C THR A 183 13.53 0.39 14.48
N GLY A 184 14.40 1.31 14.91
CA GLY A 184 14.36 1.92 16.23
C GLY A 184 13.96 3.38 16.10
N ARG A 185 13.02 3.84 16.93
CA ARG A 185 12.57 5.24 16.99
C ARG A 185 12.63 5.70 18.44
N ILE A 186 13.14 6.91 18.65
CA ILE A 186 13.02 7.62 19.91
C ILE A 186 12.40 8.98 19.63
N ALA A 187 11.40 9.36 20.42
CA ALA A 187 10.76 10.65 20.30
C ALA A 187 10.58 11.30 21.67
N SER A 188 10.56 12.63 21.67
CA SER A 188 10.33 13.42 22.88
C SER A 188 9.52 14.66 22.56
N SER A 189 8.51 14.92 23.39
CA SER A 189 7.72 16.15 23.31
C SER A 189 8.56 17.36 23.70
N ILE A 190 8.34 18.47 23.00
CA ILE A 190 8.93 19.76 23.30
C ILE A 190 8.00 20.45 24.30
N ASN A 191 8.39 20.48 25.56
CA ASN A 191 7.67 21.22 26.60
C ASN A 191 8.40 22.54 26.91
N LEU A 192 7.69 23.67 26.78
CA LEU A 192 8.23 25.00 27.10
C LEU A 192 8.13 25.33 28.60
N ASP A 193 7.33 24.57 29.37
CA ASP A 193 7.18 24.69 30.82
C ASP A 193 8.06 23.63 31.54
N ILE A 194 9.38 23.85 31.46
CA ILE A 194 10.45 22.93 31.88
C ILE A 194 10.42 22.57 33.39
N PHE A 195 9.61 23.27 34.20
CA PHE A 195 9.62 23.18 35.66
C PHE A 195 8.44 22.42 36.28
N LEU A 196 7.36 22.14 35.53
CA LEU A 196 6.13 21.56 36.11
C LEU A 196 5.82 20.15 35.59
N ASN A 197 6.05 19.86 34.30
CA ASN A 197 5.61 18.61 33.68
C ASN A 197 6.80 17.82 33.12
N LYS A 198 6.76 16.49 33.24
CA LYS A 198 7.71 15.61 32.56
C LYS A 198 7.35 15.55 31.07
N PRO A 199 8.32 15.66 30.14
CA PRO A 199 8.01 15.49 28.73
C PRO A 199 7.64 14.03 28.45
N LEU A 200 6.63 13.82 27.60
CA LEU A 200 6.37 12.53 26.97
C LEU A 200 7.60 12.06 26.20
N ILE A 201 8.04 10.83 26.46
CA ILE A 201 9.11 10.14 25.74
C ILE A 201 8.55 8.83 25.18
N GLU A 202 8.71 8.64 23.88
CA GLU A 202 8.35 7.40 23.16
C GLU A 202 9.62 6.67 22.73
N ARG A 203 9.62 5.35 22.88
CA ARG A 203 10.69 4.46 22.44
C ARG A 203 10.09 3.26 21.76
N ASP A 204 10.28 3.18 20.46
CA ASP A 204 9.73 2.11 19.66
C ASP A 204 10.85 1.29 19.04
N PHE A 205 10.64 -0.02 19.00
CA PHE A 205 11.46 -0.94 18.26
C PHE A 205 10.58 -1.90 17.46
N THR A 206 10.94 -2.12 16.20
CA THR A 206 10.27 -3.11 15.36
C THR A 206 11.28 -3.97 14.64
N ALA A 207 10.97 -5.26 14.55
CA ALA A 207 11.70 -6.23 13.73
C ALA A 207 10.71 -6.91 12.79
N ILE A 208 10.91 -6.76 11.49
CA ILE A 208 9.96 -7.19 10.47
C ILE A 208 10.64 -8.14 9.50
N TYR A 209 10.21 -9.40 9.49
CA TYR A 209 10.58 -10.37 8.46
C TYR A 209 9.50 -10.40 7.38
N ARG A 210 9.89 -10.28 6.11
CA ARG A 210 8.97 -10.34 4.96
C ARG A 210 9.41 -11.41 4.00
N THR A 211 8.45 -12.21 3.52
CA THR A 211 8.66 -13.14 2.42
C THR A 211 7.53 -13.03 1.39
N PRO A 212 7.84 -12.88 0.08
CA PRO A 212 6.84 -12.91 -0.99
C PRO A 212 6.19 -14.28 -1.19
N TRP A 213 6.83 -15.34 -0.67
CA TRP A 213 6.38 -16.73 -0.78
C TRP A 213 6.28 -17.36 0.59
N THR A 214 5.12 -17.93 0.89
CA THR A 214 4.90 -18.76 2.06
C THR A 214 4.66 -20.18 1.62
N LEU A 215 5.50 -21.09 2.11
CA LEU A 215 5.57 -22.47 1.62
C LEU A 215 5.84 -22.46 0.10
N TYR A 216 4.88 -22.92 -0.71
CA TYR A 216 4.97 -22.98 -2.18
C TYR A 216 4.05 -21.98 -2.88
N PHE A 217 3.36 -21.13 -2.13
CA PHE A 217 2.40 -20.17 -2.69
C PHE A 217 2.97 -18.75 -2.65
N ARG A 218 2.71 -17.97 -3.71
CA ARG A 218 3.08 -16.55 -3.80
C ARG A 218 2.10 -15.70 -2.98
N ILE A 219 2.11 -15.92 -1.67
CA ILE A 219 1.33 -15.18 -0.67
C ILE A 219 2.34 -14.32 0.08
N PRO A 220 2.37 -13.00 -0.16
CA PRO A 220 3.21 -12.09 0.61
C PRO A 220 2.83 -12.13 2.08
N THR A 221 3.81 -12.47 2.92
CA THR A 221 3.62 -12.53 4.37
C THR A 221 4.65 -11.72 5.12
N GLN A 222 4.22 -11.26 6.29
CA GLN A 222 5.03 -10.46 7.18
C GLN A 222 4.88 -11.00 8.60
N ILE A 223 6.01 -11.18 9.27
CA ILE A 223 6.06 -11.37 10.73
C ILE A 223 6.68 -10.10 11.31
N LYS A 224 5.92 -9.38 12.12
CA LYS A 224 6.35 -8.16 12.79
C LYS A 224 6.38 -8.38 14.29
N TYR A 225 7.55 -8.27 14.90
CA TYR A 225 7.67 -7.97 16.32
C TYR A 225 7.66 -6.46 16.51
N PHE A 226 6.99 -5.98 17.55
CA PHE A 226 7.02 -4.59 17.97
C PHE A 226 7.12 -4.47 19.49
N HIS A 227 7.83 -3.45 19.91
CA HIS A 227 7.93 -2.97 21.28
C HIS A 227 7.67 -1.48 21.26
N ASN A 228 6.70 -1.02 22.04
CA ASN A 228 6.40 0.40 22.22
C ASN A 228 6.49 0.70 23.71
N GLU A 229 7.27 1.71 24.09
CA GLU A 229 7.35 2.22 25.45
C GLU A 229 7.07 3.72 25.45
N GLU A 230 6.16 4.14 26.32
CA GLU A 230 5.84 5.54 26.54
C GLU A 230 6.00 5.89 28.02
N SER A 231 6.57 7.06 28.28
CA SER A 231 6.77 7.56 29.63
C SER A 231 6.46 9.04 29.69
N GLU A 232 5.48 9.40 30.53
CA GLU A 232 5.16 10.77 30.93
C GLU A 232 4.90 10.79 32.45
N GLU A 233 3.66 11.05 32.88
CA GLU A 233 3.19 10.84 34.26
C GLU A 233 2.90 9.35 34.53
N TYR A 234 2.44 8.64 33.51
CA TYR A 234 2.27 7.19 33.50
C TYR A 234 3.39 6.51 32.69
N LYS A 235 3.45 5.18 32.78
CA LYS A 235 4.31 4.32 31.99
C LYS A 235 3.46 3.30 31.27
N PHE A 236 3.50 3.34 29.95
CA PHE A 236 2.85 2.36 29.09
C PHE A 236 3.89 1.56 28.34
N LYS A 237 3.69 0.25 28.26
CA LYS A 237 4.56 -0.66 27.52
C LYS A 237 3.71 -1.68 26.79
N SER A 238 4.05 -1.92 25.53
CA SER A 238 3.44 -2.98 24.74
C SER A 238 4.50 -3.77 23.99
N ASP A 239 4.41 -5.09 24.08
CA ASP A 239 5.19 -6.03 23.29
C ASP A 239 4.25 -6.94 22.52
N GLY A 240 4.44 -7.05 21.20
CA GLY A 240 3.57 -7.87 20.39
C GLY A 240 4.21 -8.49 19.15
N LEU A 241 3.55 -9.53 18.66
CA LEU A 241 3.88 -10.24 17.44
C LEU A 241 2.65 -10.24 16.53
N THR A 242 2.81 -9.73 15.31
CA THR A 242 1.78 -9.74 14.27
C THR A 242 2.22 -10.59 13.09
N TYR A 243 1.36 -11.51 12.68
CA TYR A 243 1.47 -12.20 11.40
C TYR A 243 0.46 -11.62 10.42
N SER A 244 0.93 -11.21 9.24
CA SER A 244 0.11 -10.59 8.19
C SER A 244 0.17 -11.37 6.88
N LEU A 245 -0.98 -11.60 6.26
CA LEU A 245 -1.12 -12.04 4.86
C LEU A 245 -1.60 -10.85 4.03
N LYS A 246 -0.93 -10.54 2.92
CA LYS A 246 -1.27 -9.39 2.07
C LYS A 246 -1.57 -9.82 0.64
N PHE A 247 -2.73 -9.44 0.13
CA PHE A 247 -3.19 -9.74 -1.22
C PHE A 247 -3.49 -8.44 -1.96
N ASP A 248 -2.64 -8.12 -2.93
CA ASP A 248 -2.85 -6.99 -3.83
C ASP A 248 -3.65 -7.46 -5.05
N GLN A 249 -4.79 -6.82 -5.29
CA GLN A 249 -5.60 -6.98 -6.49
C GLN A 249 -5.47 -5.72 -7.33
N MET A 250 -4.91 -5.87 -8.53
CA MET A 250 -4.57 -4.75 -9.40
C MET A 250 -3.61 -3.78 -8.69
N ASN A 251 -3.65 -2.48 -9.04
CA ASN A 251 -2.75 -1.47 -8.47
C ASN A 251 -3.44 -0.57 -7.43
N ASP A 252 -4.70 -0.84 -7.09
CA ASP A 252 -5.53 0.05 -6.25
C ASP A 252 -6.19 -0.63 -5.06
N THR A 253 -6.25 -1.96 -5.02
CA THR A 253 -7.03 -2.68 -4.01
C THR A 253 -6.15 -3.68 -3.26
N ARG A 254 -6.24 -3.68 -1.94
CA ARG A 254 -5.48 -4.55 -1.04
C ARG A 254 -6.41 -5.19 -0.01
N TYR A 255 -6.20 -6.47 0.21
CA TYR A 255 -6.77 -7.22 1.32
C TYR A 255 -5.63 -7.64 2.26
N GLU A 256 -5.80 -7.42 3.55
CA GLU A 256 -4.82 -7.83 4.56
C GLU A 256 -5.52 -8.59 5.68
N PHE A 257 -4.95 -9.73 6.06
CA PHE A 257 -5.41 -10.55 7.17
C PHE A 257 -4.30 -10.61 8.20
N ASN A 258 -4.60 -10.11 9.39
CA ASN A 258 -3.64 -10.00 10.48
C ASN A 258 -4.10 -10.86 11.65
N SER A 259 -3.13 -11.47 12.32
CA SER A 259 -3.28 -12.12 13.60
C SER A 259 -2.21 -11.59 14.53
N THR A 260 -2.63 -11.02 15.65
CA THR A 260 -1.74 -10.35 16.58
C THR A 260 -1.92 -10.89 17.99
N PHE A 261 -0.79 -11.08 18.66
CA PHE A 261 -0.69 -11.26 20.10
C PHE A 261 0.08 -10.08 20.67
N GLU A 262 -0.42 -9.47 21.74
CA GLU A 262 0.16 -8.31 22.40
C GLU A 262 0.07 -8.50 23.91
N ILE A 263 1.07 -8.01 24.63
CA ILE A 263 1.07 -7.89 26.07
C ILE A 263 1.14 -6.42 26.40
N ILE A 264 0.07 -5.89 26.98
CA ILE A 264 -0.08 -4.49 27.33
C ILE A 264 0.20 -4.33 28.83
N GLN A 265 0.99 -3.33 29.21
CA GLN A 265 1.32 -3.01 30.60
C GLN A 265 1.17 -1.51 30.82
N SER A 266 0.34 -1.13 31.78
CA SER A 266 0.21 0.24 32.25
C SER A 266 0.22 0.29 33.77
N ASN A 267 0.69 1.40 34.33
CA ASN A 267 0.53 1.72 35.76
C ASN A 267 -0.70 2.62 36.04
N ASP A 268 -1.48 2.95 35.01
CA ASP A 268 -2.71 3.73 35.09
C ASP A 268 -3.92 2.86 34.73
N SER A 269 -4.86 2.79 35.68
CA SER A 269 -6.11 2.02 35.59
C SER A 269 -7.09 2.50 34.51
N LEU A 270 -6.90 3.71 33.95
CA LEU A 270 -7.68 4.16 32.78
C LEU A 270 -7.35 3.35 31.52
N TYR A 271 -6.12 2.86 31.41
CA TYR A 271 -5.61 2.18 30.23
C TYR A 271 -5.74 0.67 30.32
N THR A 272 -5.39 0.07 31.47
CA THR A 272 -5.54 -1.38 31.71
C THR A 272 -6.09 -1.61 33.11
N GLU A 273 -7.01 -2.55 33.27
CA GLU A 273 -7.53 -2.90 34.61
C GLU A 273 -6.47 -3.66 35.42
N GLU A 274 -5.70 -4.52 34.75
CA GLU A 274 -4.59 -5.27 35.32
C GLU A 274 -3.25 -4.64 34.92
N PRO A 275 -2.19 -4.78 35.74
CA PRO A 275 -0.84 -4.26 35.41
C PRO A 275 -0.24 -4.88 34.14
N LYS A 276 -0.78 -6.03 33.70
CA LYS A 276 -0.36 -6.77 32.52
C LYS A 276 -1.56 -7.48 31.91
N GLU A 277 -1.97 -7.04 30.73
CA GLU A 277 -3.16 -7.53 30.01
C GLU A 277 -2.75 -8.17 28.67
N PRO A 278 -2.82 -9.50 28.52
CA PRO A 278 -2.63 -10.17 27.24
C PRO A 278 -3.82 -9.95 26.30
N ALA A 279 -3.57 -9.28 25.18
CA ALA A 279 -4.53 -9.06 24.12
C ALA A 279 -4.23 -9.95 22.90
N ARG A 280 -5.29 -10.46 22.27
CA ARG A 280 -5.21 -11.22 21.03
C ARG A 280 -6.31 -10.77 20.11
N TRP A 281 -5.98 -10.52 18.85
CA TRP A 281 -6.99 -10.20 17.87
C TRP A 281 -6.61 -10.69 16.48
N MET A 282 -7.64 -10.86 15.67
CA MET A 282 -7.51 -11.04 14.24
C MET A 282 -8.28 -9.94 13.54
N ASN A 283 -7.69 -9.35 12.50
CA ASN A 283 -8.38 -8.35 11.71
C ASN A 283 -8.27 -8.58 10.22
N PHE A 284 -9.37 -8.31 9.54
CA PHE A 284 -9.46 -8.20 8.10
C PHE A 284 -9.48 -6.73 7.72
N ILE A 285 -8.59 -6.34 6.80
CA ILE A 285 -8.48 -4.99 6.26
C ILE A 285 -8.77 -5.06 4.76
N TYR A 286 -9.76 -4.29 4.32
CA TYR A 286 -10.01 -3.98 2.92
C TYR A 286 -9.62 -2.54 2.64
N LEU A 287 -8.79 -2.32 1.63
CA LEU A 287 -8.35 -0.99 1.22
C LEU A 287 -8.47 -0.84 -0.29
N SER A 288 -9.16 0.21 -0.74
CA SER A 288 -9.22 0.61 -2.16
C SER A 288 -8.82 2.07 -2.30
N ASN A 289 -7.68 2.32 -2.97
CA ASN A 289 -7.13 3.65 -3.19
C ASN A 289 -7.08 3.99 -4.68
N LYS A 290 -8.06 4.78 -5.12
CA LYS A 290 -8.18 5.30 -6.49
C LYS A 290 -7.93 6.81 -6.54
N ILE A 291 -7.22 7.37 -5.55
CA ILE A 291 -6.87 8.79 -5.50
C ILE A 291 -5.90 9.12 -6.62
N LYS A 292 -6.21 10.18 -7.36
CA LYS A 292 -5.33 10.75 -8.39
C LYS A 292 -4.42 11.77 -7.72
N ASN A 293 -3.11 11.61 -7.93
CA ASN A 293 -2.05 12.40 -7.31
C ASN A 293 -2.08 12.33 -5.78
N PRO A 294 -1.58 11.24 -5.16
CA PRO A 294 -1.68 11.02 -3.70
C PRO A 294 -1.08 12.14 -2.83
N LEU A 295 -0.06 12.85 -3.32
CA LEU A 295 0.58 13.96 -2.58
C LEU A 295 -0.24 15.24 -2.60
N ASN A 296 -1.02 15.47 -3.67
CA ASN A 296 -1.96 16.59 -3.75
C ASN A 296 -3.22 16.12 -4.49
N PRO A 297 -4.17 15.49 -3.78
CA PRO A 297 -5.33 14.84 -4.37
C PRO A 297 -6.17 15.79 -5.22
N VAL A 298 -6.29 15.49 -6.51
CA VAL A 298 -7.11 16.28 -7.46
C VAL A 298 -8.41 15.58 -7.85
N GLY A 299 -8.61 14.36 -7.37
CA GLY A 299 -9.80 13.57 -7.68
C GLY A 299 -9.66 12.12 -7.27
N GLY A 300 -10.75 11.36 -7.38
CA GLY A 300 -10.78 9.95 -7.03
C GLY A 300 -11.32 9.71 -5.64
N GLN A 301 -11.17 8.48 -5.15
CA GLN A 301 -11.73 8.05 -3.88
C GLN A 301 -10.82 7.06 -3.17
N TYR A 302 -10.98 7.01 -1.86
CA TYR A 302 -10.35 6.05 -0.98
C TYR A 302 -11.42 5.41 -0.10
N LEU A 303 -11.33 4.10 0.09
CA LEU A 303 -12.19 3.34 0.98
C LEU A 303 -11.32 2.41 1.81
N SER A 304 -11.47 2.45 3.12
CA SER A 304 -10.90 1.51 4.08
C SER A 304 -12.02 0.91 4.91
N PHE A 305 -11.97 -0.40 5.11
CA PHE A 305 -12.83 -1.10 6.05
C PHE A 305 -11.98 -2.10 6.85
N ILE A 306 -12.09 -2.04 8.17
CA ILE A 306 -11.38 -2.90 9.10
C ILE A 306 -12.42 -3.58 9.97
N SER A 307 -12.32 -4.91 10.06
CA SER A 307 -13.11 -5.73 10.96
C SER A 307 -12.15 -6.50 11.86
N THR A 308 -12.22 -6.26 13.16
CA THR A 308 -11.33 -6.84 14.16
C THR A 308 -12.12 -7.66 15.18
N LEU A 309 -11.70 -8.89 15.41
CA LEU A 309 -12.20 -9.76 16.46
C LEU A 309 -11.14 -9.85 17.56
N TYR A 310 -11.45 -9.34 18.75
CA TYR A 310 -10.63 -9.49 19.95
C TYR A 310 -11.11 -10.69 20.77
N GLY A 311 -10.15 -11.42 21.34
CA GLY A 311 -10.43 -12.52 22.25
C GLY A 311 -11.18 -13.69 21.60
N THR A 312 -12.22 -14.15 22.26
CA THR A 312 -13.10 -15.28 21.92
C THR A 312 -12.34 -16.60 21.84
N PHE A 313 -12.38 -17.29 20.70
CA PHE A 313 -11.62 -18.52 20.49
C PHE A 313 -10.09 -18.28 20.43
N LEU A 314 -9.64 -17.02 20.31
CA LEU A 314 -8.22 -16.66 20.35
C LEU A 314 -7.67 -16.66 21.78
N GLY A 315 -8.55 -16.56 22.79
CA GLY A 315 -8.20 -16.28 24.18
C GLY A 315 -7.77 -14.82 24.40
N GLY A 316 -7.40 -14.48 25.63
CA GLY A 316 -7.14 -13.08 26.05
C GLY A 316 -8.25 -12.60 26.99
N ASP A 317 -8.06 -11.41 27.54
CA ASP A 317 -8.87 -10.96 28.68
C ASP A 317 -10.15 -10.21 28.26
N ARG A 318 -10.22 -9.75 27.00
CA ARG A 318 -11.38 -9.00 26.47
C ARG A 318 -11.94 -9.64 25.21
N ASN A 319 -13.26 -9.69 25.15
CA ASN A 319 -14.01 -10.27 24.03
C ASN A 319 -14.90 -9.20 23.37
N PHE A 320 -14.55 -8.75 22.17
CA PHE A 320 -15.35 -7.78 21.43
C PHE A 320 -15.09 -7.83 19.92
N VAL A 321 -16.02 -7.28 19.14
CA VAL A 321 -15.83 -7.04 17.70
C VAL A 321 -15.78 -5.54 17.46
N LYS A 322 -14.78 -5.09 16.70
CA LYS A 322 -14.57 -3.69 16.33
C LYS A 322 -14.61 -3.53 14.82
N PHE A 323 -15.45 -2.63 14.34
CA PHE A 323 -15.57 -2.26 12.94
C PHE A 323 -15.15 -0.81 12.76
N GLU A 324 -14.35 -0.56 11.73
CA GLU A 324 -13.86 0.78 11.38
C GLU A 324 -13.99 0.98 9.88
N GLY A 325 -14.58 2.10 9.48
CA GLY A 325 -14.78 2.48 8.09
C GLY A 325 -14.25 3.88 7.85
N GLU A 326 -13.51 4.05 6.75
CA GLU A 326 -13.10 5.37 6.28
C GLU A 326 -13.38 5.52 4.79
N PHE A 327 -14.07 6.58 4.42
CA PHE A 327 -14.31 6.95 3.03
C PHE A 327 -13.77 8.35 2.78
N ARG A 328 -12.98 8.53 1.71
CA ARG A 328 -12.55 9.84 1.24
C ARG A 328 -12.93 10.02 -0.23
N LYS A 329 -13.41 11.21 -0.58
CA LYS A 329 -13.76 11.58 -1.95
C LYS A 329 -13.18 12.95 -2.28
N TYR A 330 -12.52 13.03 -3.42
CA TYR A 330 -12.01 14.29 -3.96
C TYR A 330 -12.72 14.59 -5.27
N ILE A 331 -13.30 15.78 -5.36
CA ILE A 331 -14.06 16.24 -6.51
C ILE A 331 -13.45 17.55 -6.98
N LYS A 332 -12.98 17.58 -8.23
CA LYS A 332 -12.49 18.81 -8.84
C LYS A 332 -13.67 19.71 -9.20
N ILE A 333 -13.64 20.95 -8.72
CA ILE A 333 -14.66 21.98 -9.00
C ILE A 333 -13.98 23.17 -9.68
N GLY A 334 -14.41 23.48 -10.91
CA GLY A 334 -13.80 24.53 -11.72
C GLY A 334 -12.36 24.19 -12.15
N VAL A 335 -11.51 25.22 -12.28
CA VAL A 335 -10.19 25.06 -12.90
C VAL A 335 -9.18 24.40 -11.95
N ASN A 336 -9.13 24.81 -10.67
CA ASN A 336 -8.12 24.36 -9.71
C ASN A 336 -8.64 24.15 -8.27
N ASN A 337 -9.95 24.23 -8.01
CA ASN A 337 -10.47 24.02 -6.66
C ASN A 337 -10.89 22.57 -6.46
N ILE A 338 -10.74 22.06 -5.24
CA ILE A 338 -11.09 20.68 -4.89
C ILE A 338 -12.04 20.72 -3.70
N LEU A 339 -13.16 20.01 -3.82
CA LEU A 339 -13.97 19.63 -2.67
C LEU A 339 -13.50 18.26 -2.18
N ALA A 340 -13.09 18.19 -0.93
CA ALA A 340 -12.68 16.97 -0.26
C ALA A 340 -13.71 16.62 0.81
N LEU A 341 -14.19 15.39 0.77
CA LEU A 341 -15.07 14.81 1.78
C LEU A 341 -14.31 13.66 2.43
N ARG A 342 -14.32 13.58 3.75
CA ARG A 342 -13.88 12.44 4.53
C ARG A 342 -14.97 12.07 5.54
N VAL A 343 -15.29 10.78 5.59
CA VAL A 343 -16.22 10.19 6.55
C VAL A 343 -15.49 9.07 7.26
N VAL A 344 -15.55 9.07 8.58
CA VAL A 344 -15.03 7.99 9.44
C VAL A 344 -16.18 7.50 10.28
N ALA A 345 -16.30 6.18 10.42
CA ALA A 345 -17.30 5.55 11.28
C ALA A 345 -16.68 4.35 11.99
N GLY A 346 -17.04 4.13 13.24
CA GLY A 346 -16.50 3.12 14.13
C GLY A 346 -17.58 2.57 15.03
N TYR A 347 -17.60 1.25 15.20
CA TYR A 347 -18.53 0.55 16.09
C TYR A 347 -17.82 -0.58 16.82
N ILE A 348 -17.94 -0.61 18.15
CA ILE A 348 -17.49 -1.71 19.00
C ILE A 348 -18.71 -2.39 19.58
N ASN A 349 -18.84 -3.68 19.29
CA ASN A 349 -19.77 -4.56 19.98
C ASN A 349 -19.01 -5.32 21.08
N ASN A 350 -19.15 -4.88 22.33
CA ASN A 350 -18.63 -5.61 23.47
C ASN A 350 -19.43 -6.90 23.65
N LEU A 351 -18.76 -8.06 23.62
CA LEU A 351 -19.42 -9.36 23.77
C LEU A 351 -19.56 -9.75 25.24
N GLU A 352 -18.92 -9.03 26.15
CA GLU A 352 -19.07 -9.17 27.59
C GLU A 352 -20.16 -8.22 28.09
N THR A 353 -21.09 -8.76 28.90
CA THR A 353 -22.24 -7.98 29.41
C THR A 353 -21.92 -7.18 30.67
N ASP A 354 -20.90 -7.59 31.42
CA ASP A 354 -20.72 -7.14 32.82
C ASP A 354 -19.48 -6.23 33.01
N ASN A 355 -18.62 -6.09 32.00
CA ASN A 355 -17.40 -5.29 32.06
C ASN A 355 -17.37 -4.23 30.94
N ASP A 356 -17.16 -2.97 31.30
CA ASP A 356 -16.87 -1.92 30.32
C ASP A 356 -15.46 -2.11 29.75
N LEU A 357 -15.21 -1.63 28.53
CA LEU A 357 -13.89 -1.73 27.92
C LEU A 357 -12.97 -0.60 28.44
N PRO A 358 -11.70 -0.90 28.78
CA PRO A 358 -10.72 0.13 29.11
C PRO A 358 -10.51 1.15 27.96
N LYS A 359 -9.99 2.34 28.29
CA LYS A 359 -9.77 3.45 27.32
C LYS A 359 -8.97 2.99 26.10
N VAL A 360 -8.04 2.04 26.33
CA VAL A 360 -7.12 1.44 25.35
C VAL A 360 -7.81 0.69 24.19
N TYR A 361 -9.10 0.40 24.28
CA TYR A 361 -9.85 -0.29 23.21
C TYR A 361 -10.87 0.61 22.51
N LYS A 362 -11.28 1.69 23.17
CA LYS A 362 -12.37 2.58 22.76
C LYS A 362 -11.93 3.58 21.69
N PHE A 363 -12.91 4.16 21.00
CA PHE A 363 -12.66 5.23 20.05
C PHE A 363 -12.51 6.59 20.73
N GLN A 364 -11.77 7.47 20.09
CA GLN A 364 -11.56 8.84 20.51
C GLN A 364 -11.67 9.80 19.33
N LEU A 365 -12.32 10.94 19.57
CA LEU A 365 -12.49 12.02 18.60
C LEU A 365 -12.03 13.34 19.24
N GLY A 366 -11.34 14.17 18.48
CA GLY A 366 -10.74 15.44 18.94
C GLY A 366 -9.29 15.60 18.50
N GLY A 367 -8.85 16.86 18.35
CA GLY A 367 -7.51 17.21 17.90
C GLY A 367 -7.42 17.51 16.40
N GLN A 368 -6.22 17.89 15.94
CA GLN A 368 -6.03 18.45 14.59
C GLN A 368 -6.32 17.48 13.43
N THR A 369 -6.27 16.17 13.67
CA THR A 369 -6.44 15.13 12.62
C THR A 369 -7.82 14.48 12.57
N SER A 370 -8.70 14.77 13.53
CA SER A 370 -10.08 14.30 13.56
C SER A 370 -11.04 15.49 13.53
N LEU A 371 -11.34 16.09 14.69
CA LEU A 371 -12.21 17.24 14.84
C LEU A 371 -11.39 18.50 15.15
N ARG A 372 -11.04 19.27 14.11
CA ARG A 372 -10.29 20.52 14.28
C ARG A 372 -11.13 21.54 15.05
N GLY A 373 -10.48 22.28 15.95
CA GLY A 373 -11.14 23.22 16.88
C GLY A 373 -11.18 22.73 18.33
N TRP A 374 -11.07 21.42 18.57
CA TRP A 374 -10.87 20.83 19.89
C TRP A 374 -9.39 20.56 20.15
N ALA A 375 -8.88 20.98 21.31
CA ALA A 375 -7.47 20.83 21.65
C ALA A 375 -7.04 19.36 21.84
N SER A 376 -7.96 18.50 22.32
CA SER A 376 -7.74 17.07 22.52
C SER A 376 -9.07 16.30 22.64
N PRO A 377 -9.06 14.96 22.62
CA PRO A 377 -10.26 14.16 22.81
C PRO A 377 -10.89 14.32 24.19
N ASP A 378 -10.09 14.48 25.24
CA ASP A 378 -10.62 14.68 26.60
C ASP A 378 -11.30 16.06 26.79
N LYS A 379 -11.10 16.98 25.83
CA LYS A 379 -11.85 18.25 25.75
C LYS A 379 -13.13 18.13 24.93
N PHE A 380 -13.28 17.06 24.17
CA PHE A 380 -14.52 16.65 23.51
C PHE A 380 -15.32 15.74 24.45
N GLU A 381 -16.63 15.59 24.25
CA GLU A 381 -17.60 15.13 25.27
C GLU A 381 -17.34 13.76 25.95
N VAL A 382 -16.35 12.95 25.53
CA VAL A 382 -16.14 11.58 26.07
C VAL A 382 -14.68 11.29 26.46
N PRO A 383 -14.21 11.72 27.65
CA PRO A 383 -12.83 11.50 28.12
C PRO A 383 -12.40 10.03 28.27
N SER A 384 -13.35 9.13 28.53
CA SER A 384 -13.10 7.68 28.66
C SER A 384 -13.17 6.92 27.33
N GLY A 385 -13.40 7.63 26.21
CA GLY A 385 -13.62 7.04 24.90
C GLY A 385 -15.04 6.48 24.71
N SER A 386 -15.39 6.17 23.45
CA SER A 386 -16.72 5.71 23.07
C SER A 386 -16.69 4.37 22.33
N LEU A 387 -17.79 3.61 22.42
CA LEU A 387 -18.01 2.40 21.62
C LEU A 387 -18.47 2.72 20.20
N ILE A 388 -19.00 3.93 19.98
CA ILE A 388 -19.44 4.43 18.68
C ILE A 388 -18.67 5.71 18.38
N SER A 389 -18.17 5.82 17.15
CA SER A 389 -17.51 7.03 16.68
C SER A 389 -17.92 7.30 15.25
N ASP A 390 -18.34 8.51 14.95
CA ASP A 390 -18.64 8.95 13.60
C ASP A 390 -18.11 10.36 13.40
N MET A 391 -17.62 10.64 12.20
CA MET A 391 -17.01 11.93 11.90
C MET A 391 -17.14 12.23 10.42
N ILE A 392 -17.48 13.47 10.11
CA ILE A 392 -17.56 14.01 8.76
C ILE A 392 -16.68 15.25 8.68
N ASN A 393 -15.89 15.33 7.63
CA ASN A 393 -14.96 16.40 7.35
C ASN A 393 -15.17 16.84 5.90
N LEU A 394 -15.53 18.11 5.72
CA LEU A 394 -15.77 18.73 4.43
C LEU A 394 -14.79 19.88 4.23
N GLU A 395 -13.99 19.80 3.18
CA GLU A 395 -12.93 20.75 2.87
C GLU A 395 -13.10 21.33 1.47
N TYR A 396 -13.04 22.66 1.37
CA TYR A 396 -12.88 23.38 0.11
C TYR A 396 -11.43 23.87 -0.01
N ARG A 397 -10.68 23.23 -0.91
CA ARG A 397 -9.26 23.52 -1.15
C ARG A 397 -9.09 24.37 -2.40
N PHE A 398 -8.28 25.42 -2.32
CA PHE A 398 -8.05 26.37 -3.42
C PHE A 398 -6.57 26.74 -3.53
N PRO A 399 -6.05 26.97 -4.74
CA PRO A 399 -4.68 27.42 -4.92
C PRO A 399 -4.55 28.90 -4.52
N ILE A 400 -3.41 29.25 -3.93
CA ILE A 400 -3.04 30.66 -3.69
C ILE A 400 -1.92 31.04 -4.65
N LYS A 401 -0.80 30.31 -4.64
CA LYS A 401 0.34 30.56 -5.54
C LYS A 401 1.20 29.33 -5.71
N SER A 402 1.42 28.90 -6.95
CA SER A 402 2.29 27.75 -7.27
C SER A 402 1.86 26.49 -6.49
N LYS A 403 2.72 25.95 -5.61
CA LYS A 403 2.43 24.81 -4.74
C LYS A 403 1.72 25.16 -3.43
N PHE A 404 1.54 26.44 -3.13
CA PHE A 404 0.84 26.90 -1.94
C PHE A 404 -0.67 27.02 -2.23
N GLY A 405 -1.48 26.44 -1.35
CA GLY A 405 -2.93 26.52 -1.35
C GLY A 405 -3.46 26.86 0.04
N GLY A 406 -4.75 27.15 0.10
CA GLY A 406 -5.50 27.25 1.34
C GLY A 406 -6.67 26.27 1.34
N GLU A 407 -7.23 26.04 2.53
CA GLU A 407 -8.45 25.26 2.70
C GLU A 407 -9.40 25.95 3.66
N LEU A 408 -10.70 25.81 3.38
CA LEU A 408 -11.78 26.09 4.32
C LEU A 408 -12.39 24.75 4.70
N PHE A 409 -12.62 24.51 5.98
CA PHE A 409 -13.13 23.22 6.45
C PHE A 409 -14.30 23.33 7.41
N ILE A 410 -15.11 22.28 7.43
CA ILE A 410 -16.17 22.04 8.41
C ILE A 410 -16.00 20.59 8.89
N ASP A 411 -15.83 20.43 10.19
CA ASP A 411 -15.67 19.14 10.85
C ASP A 411 -16.86 18.93 11.82
N ALA A 412 -17.43 17.72 11.82
CA ALA A 412 -18.53 17.32 12.70
C ALA A 412 -18.32 15.85 13.11
N GLY A 413 -18.76 15.47 14.31
CA GLY A 413 -18.64 14.10 14.84
C GLY A 413 -19.06 14.03 16.28
#